data_AF-A0A4P8XFX4-F1
#
_entry.id   AF-A0A4P8XFX4-F1
#
_cell.length_a   1.000
_cell.length_b   1.000
_cell.length_c   1.000
_cell.angle_alpha   90.00
_cell.angle_beta   90.00
_cell.angle_gamma   90.00
#
_symmetry.space_group_name_H-M   'P 1'
#
loop_
_entity.id
_entity.type
_entity.pdbx_description
1 polymer ?
#
loop_
_entity_poly.entity_id
_entity_poly.type
_entity_poly.pdbx_seq_one_letter_code
_entity_poly.pdbx_strand_id
1 'polypeptide(L)'
;MKEGCYKEGAKSKTYSVTIKSGVHAEQMAFQESEAFKEKAKKRYKIEANNSGLKHRHGYDMATSSGLSGMHMQGAMAIFVVNLKRIFTLGS
;
A
#
# COMPACT_ATOMS: atom_id res chain seq x y z
N MET A 1 25.91 -33.15 23.64
CA MET A 1 25.10 -33.76 22.56
C MET A 1 26.02 -34.17 21.42
N LYS A 2 26.73 -35.30 21.56
CA LYS A 2 27.49 -35.94 20.47
C LYS A 2 27.24 -37.46 20.46
N GLU A 3 26.19 -37.92 21.11
CA GLU A 3 25.77 -39.32 21.11
C GLU A 3 24.37 -39.37 20.53
N GLY A 4 24.23 -39.97 19.35
CA GLY A 4 22.92 -40.42 18.87
C GLY A 4 22.67 -40.40 17.36
N CYS A 5 23.13 -39.40 16.59
CA CYS A 5 22.73 -39.27 15.17
C CYS A 5 23.76 -38.59 14.25
N TYR A 6 24.92 -38.18 14.77
CA TYR A 6 25.94 -37.50 13.96
C TYR A 6 26.84 -38.52 13.29
N LYS A 7 26.82 -38.58 11.94
CA LYS A 7 27.77 -39.36 11.15
C LYS A 7 28.87 -38.43 10.63
N GLU A 8 30.12 -38.77 10.91
CA GLU A 8 31.29 -38.08 10.35
C GLU A 8 31.23 -38.16 8.81
N GLY A 9 31.25 -37.00 8.14
CA GLY A 9 31.15 -36.91 6.67
C GLY A 9 29.73 -36.81 6.08
N ALA A 10 28.68 -36.74 6.90
CA ALA A 10 27.31 -36.52 6.38
C ALA A 10 27.16 -35.12 5.73
N LYS A 11 26.46 -35.06 4.58
CA LYS A 11 26.14 -33.78 3.91
C LYS A 11 25.32 -32.89 4.85
N SER A 12 25.90 -31.80 5.32
CA SER A 12 25.22 -30.78 6.11
C SER A 12 24.32 -29.93 5.22
N LYS A 13 23.03 -29.83 5.56
CA LYS A 13 22.13 -28.83 4.98
C LYS A 13 22.05 -27.64 5.93
N THR A 14 22.47 -26.48 5.44
CA THR A 14 22.33 -25.22 6.18
C THR A 14 20.95 -24.67 5.95
N TYR A 15 20.18 -24.46 7.02
CA TYR A 15 18.90 -23.76 6.98
C TYR A 15 19.10 -22.36 7.55
N SER A 16 18.83 -21.34 6.76
CA SER A 16 18.82 -19.95 7.23
C SER A 16 17.42 -19.62 7.76
N VAL A 17 17.34 -19.12 8.99
CA VAL A 17 16.11 -18.58 9.56
C VAL A 17 16.22 -17.06 9.58
N THR A 18 15.30 -16.37 8.93
CA THR A 18 15.28 -14.90 8.95
C THR A 18 14.71 -14.43 10.27
N ILE A 19 15.57 -13.90 11.15
CA ILE A 19 15.13 -13.20 12.36
C ILE A 19 14.54 -11.87 11.92
N LYS A 20 13.27 -11.61 12.24
CA LYS A 20 12.63 -10.33 11.93
C LYS A 20 13.40 -9.21 12.64
N SER A 21 13.71 -8.13 11.90
CA SER A 21 14.30 -6.93 12.50
C SER A 21 13.36 -6.34 13.57
N GLY A 22 13.91 -5.59 14.53
CA GLY A 22 13.10 -4.90 15.55
C GLY A 22 12.00 -4.03 14.93
N VAL A 23 12.30 -3.36 13.82
CA VAL A 23 11.34 -2.55 13.03
C VAL A 23 10.16 -3.39 12.55
N HIS A 24 10.39 -4.62 12.09
CA HIS A 24 9.29 -5.51 11.67
C HIS A 24 8.44 -5.97 12.85
N ALA A 25 9.04 -6.18 14.03
CA ALA A 25 8.29 -6.51 15.24
C ALA A 25 7.38 -5.36 15.68
N GLU A 26 7.90 -4.13 15.68
CA GLU A 26 7.14 -2.92 16.01
C GLU A 26 6.00 -2.66 15.00
N GLN A 27 6.26 -2.83 13.70
CA GLN A 27 5.24 -2.70 12.66
C GLN A 27 4.10 -3.72 12.83
N MET A 28 4.41 -4.97 13.17
CA MET A 28 3.40 -5.99 13.45
C MET A 28 2.55 -5.60 14.67
N ALA A 29 3.18 -5.17 15.76
CA ALA A 29 2.46 -4.72 16.94
C ALA A 29 1.56 -3.51 16.64
N PHE A 30 2.02 -2.56 15.82
CA PHE A 30 1.23 -1.42 15.38
C PHE A 30 0.02 -1.82 14.51
N GLN A 31 0.18 -2.80 13.61
CA GLN A 31 -0.91 -3.31 12.78
C GLN A 31 -2.04 -3.95 13.59
N GLU A 32 -1.72 -4.49 14.77
CA GLU A 32 -2.72 -5.02 15.69
C GLU A 32 -3.50 -3.96 16.46
N SER A 33 -3.05 -2.69 16.44
CA SER A 33 -3.75 -1.60 17.11
C SER A 33 -5.13 -1.33 16.51
N GLU A 34 -6.09 -0.98 17.36
CA GLU A 34 -7.45 -0.61 16.93
C GLU A 34 -7.44 0.61 15.99
N ALA A 35 -6.57 1.59 16.25
CA ALA A 35 -6.42 2.75 15.38
C ALA A 35 -6.01 2.35 13.95
N PHE A 36 -5.10 1.39 13.80
CA PHE A 36 -4.72 0.88 12.48
C PHE A 36 -5.86 0.11 11.83
N LYS A 37 -6.52 -0.80 12.56
CA LYS A 37 -7.65 -1.60 12.06
C LYS A 37 -8.80 -0.71 11.58
N GLU A 38 -9.16 0.31 12.33
CA GLU A 38 -10.20 1.27 11.94
C GLU A 38 -9.82 2.09 10.70
N LYS A 39 -8.55 2.49 10.59
CA LYS A 39 -8.06 3.16 9.38
C LYS A 39 -8.06 2.23 8.17
N ALA A 40 -7.67 0.97 8.35
CA ALA A 40 -7.64 -0.05 7.31
C ALA A 40 -9.05 -0.32 6.75
N LYS A 41 -10.07 -0.40 7.61
CA LYS A 41 -11.48 -0.56 7.20
C LYS A 41 -11.97 0.56 6.26
N LYS A 42 -11.41 1.76 6.33
CA LYS A 42 -11.80 2.89 5.46
C LYS A 42 -11.10 2.89 4.10
N ARG A 43 -10.08 2.04 3.92
CA ARG A 43 -9.19 2.04 2.75
C ARG A 43 -9.89 1.76 1.43
N TYR A 44 -10.87 0.85 1.42
CA TYR A 44 -11.60 0.50 0.19
C TYR A 44 -12.29 1.71 -0.46
N LYS A 45 -12.78 2.68 0.34
CA LYS A 45 -13.40 3.91 -0.17
C LYS A 45 -12.38 4.79 -0.89
N ILE A 46 -11.16 4.86 -0.36
CA ILE A 46 -10.06 5.63 -0.94
C ILE A 46 -9.59 4.97 -2.24
N GLU A 47 -9.45 3.64 -2.26
CA GLU A 47 -9.03 2.89 -3.44
C GLU A 47 -10.05 2.97 -4.58
N ALA A 48 -11.35 2.89 -4.26
CA ALA A 48 -12.42 3.10 -5.24
C ALA A 48 -12.36 4.51 -5.86
N ASN A 49 -12.17 5.55 -5.04
CA ASN A 49 -12.02 6.92 -5.52
C ASN A 49 -10.78 7.10 -6.40
N ASN A 50 -9.63 6.54 -5.98
CA ASN A 50 -8.38 6.62 -6.74
C ASN A 50 -8.45 5.87 -8.07
N SER A 51 -9.11 4.71 -8.09
CA SER A 51 -9.37 3.94 -9.31
C SER A 51 -10.24 4.74 -10.29
N GLY A 52 -11.31 5.36 -9.79
CA GLY A 52 -12.15 6.26 -10.59
C GLY A 52 -11.37 7.45 -11.15
N LEU A 53 -10.54 8.11 -10.32
CA LEU A 53 -9.72 9.24 -10.76
C LEU A 53 -8.75 8.83 -11.88
N LYS A 54 -8.05 7.70 -11.70
CA LYS A 54 -7.11 7.17 -12.70
C LYS A 54 -7.80 6.80 -14.00
N HIS A 55 -8.75 5.87 -13.96
CA HIS A 55 -9.26 5.23 -15.17
C HIS A 55 -10.44 5.95 -15.80
N ARG A 56 -11.36 6.48 -14.98
CA ARG A 56 -12.57 7.15 -15.50
C ARG A 56 -12.31 8.61 -15.86
N HIS A 57 -11.36 9.23 -15.18
CA HIS A 57 -11.04 10.65 -15.35
C HIS A 57 -9.66 10.88 -15.98
N GLY A 58 -9.00 9.82 -16.46
CA GLY A 58 -7.76 9.90 -17.25
C GLY A 58 -6.56 10.42 -16.48
N TYR A 59 -6.57 10.32 -15.15
CA TYR A 59 -5.43 10.73 -14.31
C TYR A 59 -4.29 9.70 -14.30
N ASP A 60 -4.45 8.54 -14.95
CA ASP A 60 -3.37 7.59 -15.16
C ASP A 60 -2.37 8.02 -16.25
N MET A 61 -2.72 8.99 -17.10
CA MET A 61 -1.84 9.55 -18.11
C MET A 61 -1.42 10.98 -17.77
N ALA A 62 -0.11 11.25 -17.76
CA ALA A 62 0.41 12.59 -17.54
C ALA A 62 0.21 13.47 -18.80
N THR A 63 -0.33 14.67 -18.63
CA THR A 63 -0.50 15.64 -19.74
C THR A 63 0.73 16.51 -19.99
N SER A 64 1.68 16.50 -19.05
CA SER A 64 2.94 17.25 -19.14
C SER A 64 4.05 16.52 -18.39
N SER A 65 5.30 16.79 -18.77
CA SER A 65 6.48 16.34 -18.04
C SER A 65 6.81 17.32 -16.92
N GLY A 66 7.18 16.78 -15.74
CA GLY A 66 7.64 17.56 -14.60
C GLY A 66 6.66 17.63 -13.43
N LEU A 67 7.22 17.75 -12.22
CA LEU A 67 6.47 17.66 -10.95
C LEU A 67 5.37 18.72 -10.81
N SER A 68 5.62 19.94 -11.31
CA SER A 68 4.67 21.04 -11.25
C SER A 68 3.43 20.78 -12.12
N GLY A 69 3.64 20.26 -13.33
CA GLY A 69 2.55 19.92 -14.25
C GLY A 69 1.69 18.79 -13.72
N MET A 70 2.32 17.76 -13.14
CA MET A 70 1.61 16.66 -12.47
C MET A 70 0.80 17.15 -11.26
N HIS A 71 1.35 18.07 -10.45
CA HIS A 71 0.61 18.67 -9.33
C HIS A 71 -0.64 19.41 -9.80
N MET A 72 -0.50 20.25 -10.82
CA MET A 72 -1.62 21.01 -11.39
C MET A 72 -2.68 20.07 -11.97
N GLN A 73 -2.26 19.06 -12.73
CA GLN A 73 -3.15 18.05 -13.29
C GLN A 73 -3.94 17.33 -12.18
N GLY A 74 -3.27 16.91 -11.10
CA GLY A 74 -3.91 16.26 -9.97
C GLY A 74 -4.94 17.17 -9.28
N ALA A 75 -4.57 18.42 -9.00
CA ALA A 75 -5.46 19.40 -8.38
C ALA A 75 -6.72 19.66 -9.23
N MET A 76 -6.55 19.87 -10.53
CA MET A 76 -7.66 20.11 -11.45
C MET A 76 -8.57 18.88 -11.61
N ALA A 77 -7.99 17.68 -11.72
CA ALA A 77 -8.76 16.45 -11.82
C ALA A 77 -9.65 16.24 -10.59
N ILE A 78 -9.10 16.41 -9.38
CA ILE A 78 -9.87 16.30 -8.13
C ILE A 78 -10.99 17.35 -8.08
N PHE A 79 -10.68 18.60 -8.41
CA PHE A 79 -11.65 19.68 -8.39
C PHE A 79 -12.83 19.42 -9.34
N VAL A 80 -12.55 19.08 -10.61
CA VAL A 80 -13.58 18.83 -11.62
C VAL A 80 -14.44 17.61 -11.28
N VAL A 81 -13.84 16.53 -10.77
CA VAL A 81 -14.59 15.33 -10.36
C VAL A 81 -15.55 15.64 -9.21
N ASN A 82 -15.10 16.44 -8.24
CA ASN A 82 -15.95 16.86 -7.13
C ASN A 82 -17.11 17.74 -7.61
N LEU A 83 -16.87 18.69 -8.54
CA LEU A 83 -17.95 19.49 -9.14
C LEU A 83 -18.99 18.61 -9.86
N LYS A 84 -18.53 17.67 -10.70
CA LYS A 84 -19.43 16.73 -11.40
C LYS A 84 -20.30 15.96 -10.42
N ARG A 85 -19.72 15.49 -9.31
CA ARG A 85 -20.46 14.76 -8.27
C ARG A 85 -21.52 15.61 -7.59
N ILE A 86 -21.21 16.87 -7.25
CA ILE A 86 -22.18 17.80 -6.65
C ILE A 86 -23.35 18.01 -7.60
N PHE A 87 -23.08 18.27 -8.89
CA PHE A 87 -24.13 18.48 -9.88
C PHE A 87 -25.02 17.25 -10.07
N THR A 88 -24.46 16.04 -10.09
CA THR A 88 -25.25 14.80 -10.25
C THR A 88 -26.07 14.44 -9.02
N LEU A 89 -25.67 14.83 -7.81
CA LEU A 89 -26.42 14.56 -6.58
C LEU A 89 -27.43 15.66 -6.24
N GLY A 90 -27.22 16.87 -6.76
CA GLY A 90 -28.13 18.00 -6.58
C GLY A 90 -29.24 18.10 -7.63
N SER A 91 -29.18 17.28 -8.68
CA SER A 91 -30.20 17.10 -9.73
C SER A 91 -31.07 15.88 -9.44
#